data_AF-A0A7X4Z4H2-F1
#
_entry.id   AF-A0A7X4Z4H2-F1
#
_cell.length_a   1.000
_cell.length_b   1.000
_cell.length_c   1.000
_cell.angle_alpha   90.00
_cell.angle_beta   90.00
_cell.angle_gamma   90.00
#
_symmetry.space_group_name_H-M   'P 1'
#
loop_
_entity.id
_entity.type
_entity.pdbx_description
1 polymer ?
#
loop_
_entity_poly.entity_id
_entity_poly.type
_entity_poly.pdbx_seq_one_letter_code
_entity_poly.pdbx_strand_id
1 'polypeptide(L)'
;MPDIVNGRCILACVSLFFGFIGVVCYNCVYTVKIVEGGHDFVILGLHASAKKGENNRNYLQSIKGNADIIVGDFNAGDYLESENRDIFNSILENHVCICNSPTKRVLSKEGKLIRKTCIDHVFIRQCCVTKCSELKIHENILYSDHYPITFKFDI
;
A
#
# COMPACT_ATOMS: atom_id res chain seq x y z
N MET A 1 -6.83 -16.96 9.39
CA MET A 1 -6.77 -17.46 8.00
C MET A 1 -7.89 -16.77 7.26
N PRO A 2 -7.66 -15.96 6.22
CA PRO A 2 -8.77 -15.58 5.36
C PRO A 2 -9.01 -16.71 4.37
N ASP A 3 -10.20 -17.27 4.42
CA ASP A 3 -10.71 -18.23 3.46
C ASP A 3 -10.80 -17.58 2.08
N ILE A 4 -10.19 -18.22 1.09
CA ILE A 4 -10.39 -17.92 -0.33
C ILE A 4 -11.77 -18.46 -0.68
N VAL A 5 -12.80 -17.62 -0.51
CA VAL A 5 -14.17 -17.95 -0.87
C VAL A 5 -14.33 -17.76 -2.38
N ASN A 6 -14.78 -18.83 -3.05
CA ASN A 6 -15.21 -18.89 -4.44
C ASN A 6 -15.88 -17.60 -4.94
N GLY A 7 -15.23 -16.91 -5.88
CA GLY A 7 -15.81 -15.84 -6.69
C GLY A 7 -14.87 -14.65 -6.91
N ARG A 8 -14.23 -14.60 -8.09
CA ARG A 8 -13.72 -13.42 -8.84
C ARG A 8 -13.28 -12.16 -8.05
N CYS A 9 -12.58 -12.32 -6.93
CA CYS A 9 -12.15 -11.20 -6.10
C CYS A 9 -10.79 -11.50 -5.51
N ILE A 10 -9.84 -10.59 -5.71
CA ILE A 10 -8.55 -10.63 -5.01
C ILE A 10 -8.64 -9.79 -3.75
N LEU A 11 -8.46 -10.44 -2.61
CA LEU A 11 -8.22 -9.79 -1.34
C LEU A 11 -6.71 -9.52 -1.21
N ALA A 12 -6.25 -8.34 -1.65
CA ALA A 12 -4.90 -7.90 -1.35
C ALA A 12 -4.85 -7.42 0.11
N CYS A 13 -4.19 -8.19 0.97
CA CYS A 13 -3.93 -7.78 2.35
C CYS A 13 -2.60 -7.05 2.39
N VAL A 14 -2.62 -5.73 2.62
CA VAL A 14 -1.41 -4.96 2.90
C VAL A 14 -1.05 -5.19 4.36
N SER A 15 -0.49 -6.37 4.64
CA SER A 15 0.13 -6.71 5.92
C SER A 15 1.53 -7.22 5.61
N LEU A 16 2.52 -6.33 5.62
CA LEU A 16 3.94 -6.70 5.54
C LEU A 16 4.35 -7.41 6.84
N PHE A 17 3.86 -8.62 7.05
CA PHE A 17 4.36 -9.56 8.04
C PHE A 17 5.09 -10.68 7.33
N PHE A 18 6.42 -10.55 7.26
CA PHE A 18 7.31 -11.67 7.00
C PHE A 18 7.21 -12.65 8.18
N GLY A 19 6.26 -13.57 8.10
CA GLY A 19 6.28 -14.79 8.90
C GLY A 19 7.26 -15.77 8.25
N PHE A 20 8.31 -16.10 9.00
CA PHE A 20 9.44 -17.00 8.71
C PHE A 20 10.73 -16.31 8.19
N ILE A 21 11.67 -16.20 9.14
CA ILE A 21 13.08 -15.79 9.04
C ILE A 21 13.28 -14.29 8.87
N GLY A 22 13.82 -13.67 9.93
CA GLY A 22 13.98 -12.23 10.07
C GLY A 22 14.90 -11.62 9.02
N VAL A 23 14.31 -10.86 8.10
CA VAL A 23 14.92 -9.72 7.41
C VAL A 23 13.81 -8.69 7.20
N VAL A 24 13.85 -7.55 7.91
CA VAL A 24 13.00 -6.40 7.56
C VAL A 24 13.59 -5.82 6.28
N CYS A 25 13.01 -6.20 5.15
CA CYS A 25 13.44 -5.78 3.82
C CYS A 25 12.89 -4.35 3.56
N TYR A 26 13.76 -3.35 3.69
CA TYR A 26 13.46 -1.97 3.31
C TYR A 26 13.84 -1.73 1.85
N ASN A 27 13.05 -0.92 1.13
CA ASN A 27 13.19 -0.67 -0.31
C ASN A 27 13.01 -1.94 -1.15
N CYS A 28 11.97 -2.71 -0.83
CA CYS A 28 11.68 -3.97 -1.53
C CYS A 28 10.40 -3.82 -2.35
N VAL A 29 10.54 -4.03 -3.66
CA VAL A 29 9.44 -4.05 -4.64
C VAL A 29 9.16 -5.51 -4.96
N TYR A 30 7.89 -5.88 -4.99
CA TYR A 30 7.48 -7.12 -5.62
C TYR A 30 6.39 -6.84 -6.65
N THR A 31 6.46 -7.56 -7.77
CA THR A 31 5.46 -7.46 -8.84
C THR A 31 4.77 -8.80 -8.95
N VAL A 32 3.45 -8.79 -8.86
CA VAL A 32 2.61 -9.95 -9.13
C VAL A 32 1.83 -9.67 -10.40
N LYS A 33 2.05 -10.48 -11.43
CA LYS A 33 1.19 -10.50 -12.62
C LYS A 33 0.15 -11.58 -12.42
N ILE A 34 -1.11 -11.23 -12.62
CA ILE A 34 -2.23 -12.15 -12.50
C ILE A 34 -2.93 -12.20 -13.85
N VAL A 35 -3.24 -13.42 -14.27
CA VAL A 35 -3.83 -13.73 -15.58
C VAL A 35 -5.11 -14.51 -15.32
N GLU A 36 -6.25 -13.87 -15.56
CA GLU A 36 -7.57 -14.49 -15.39
C GLU A 36 -8.50 -14.07 -16.54
N GLY A 37 -9.16 -15.05 -17.18
CA GLY A 37 -10.13 -14.79 -18.24
C GLY A 37 -9.59 -14.07 -19.50
N GLY A 38 -8.27 -14.05 -19.71
CA GLY A 38 -7.64 -13.31 -20.82
C GLY A 38 -7.30 -11.84 -20.49
N HIS A 39 -7.52 -11.42 -19.24
CA HIS A 39 -7.08 -10.13 -18.73
C HIS A 39 -5.81 -10.32 -17.88
N ASP A 40 -4.77 -9.61 -18.29
CA ASP A 40 -3.54 -9.47 -17.51
C ASP A 40 -3.67 -8.23 -16.63
N PHE A 41 -3.39 -8.38 -15.35
CA PHE A 41 -3.27 -7.23 -14.45
C PHE A 41 -2.05 -7.35 -13.56
N VAL A 42 -1.43 -6.20 -13.30
CA VAL A 42 -0.17 -6.10 -12.58
C VAL A 42 -0.38 -5.39 -11.26
N ILE A 43 -0.04 -6.09 -10.18
CA ILE A 43 0.00 -5.54 -8.83
C ILE A 43 1.46 -5.31 -8.47
N LEU A 44 1.76 -4.10 -8.02
CA LEU A 44 3.05 -3.73 -7.47
C LEU A 44 2.92 -3.49 -5.97
N GLY A 45 3.67 -4.25 -5.19
CA GLY A 45 3.81 -4.02 -3.76
C GLY A 45 5.13 -3.34 -3.43
N LEU A 46 5.13 -2.41 -2.48
CA LEU A 46 6.34 -1.72 -2.03
C LEU A 46 6.42 -1.55 -0.51
N HIS A 47 7.65 -1.47 0.00
CA HIS A 47 7.95 -1.04 1.35
C HIS A 47 9.09 -0.02 1.31
N ALA A 48 8.73 1.26 1.33
CA ALA A 48 9.66 2.38 1.35
C ALA A 48 10.34 2.52 2.72
N SER A 49 11.63 2.86 2.75
CA SER A 49 12.34 3.08 4.02
C SER A 49 11.94 4.40 4.70
N ALA A 50 11.55 4.33 5.97
CA ALA A 50 11.32 5.50 6.82
C ALA A 50 12.59 6.33 7.17
N LYS A 51 13.80 5.82 6.87
CA LYS A 51 15.06 6.37 7.41
C LYS A 51 15.94 7.13 6.43
N LYS A 52 15.57 7.30 5.15
CA LYS A 52 16.48 7.91 4.16
C LYS A 52 15.75 8.68 3.06
N GLY A 53 15.63 10.00 3.23
CA GLY A 53 15.12 10.98 2.25
C GLY A 53 15.37 10.65 0.77
N GLU A 54 16.51 11.04 0.19
CA GLU A 54 16.80 10.88 -1.26
C GLU A 54 16.73 9.44 -1.79
N ASN A 55 16.95 8.42 -0.94
CA ASN A 55 16.83 7.02 -1.38
C ASN A 55 15.38 6.61 -1.57
N ASN A 56 14.45 7.12 -0.75
CA ASN A 56 13.03 6.90 -0.97
C ASN A 56 12.56 7.59 -2.27
N ARG A 57 13.19 8.73 -2.61
CA ARG A 57 12.88 9.48 -3.84
C ARG A 57 13.16 8.68 -5.12
N ASN A 58 14.39 8.21 -5.31
CA ASN A 58 14.75 7.42 -6.49
C ASN A 58 13.94 6.12 -6.57
N TYR A 59 13.65 5.52 -5.42
CA TYR A 59 12.85 4.32 -5.30
C TYR A 59 11.40 4.54 -5.76
N LEU A 60 10.71 5.55 -5.23
CA LEU A 60 9.34 5.90 -5.62
C LEU A 60 9.24 6.34 -7.10
N GLN A 61 10.27 6.98 -7.64
CA GLN A 61 10.32 7.35 -9.07
C GLN A 61 10.36 6.12 -10.00
N SER A 62 11.02 5.04 -9.60
CA SER A 62 11.14 3.81 -10.41
C SER A 62 9.80 3.07 -10.63
N ILE A 63 8.77 3.42 -9.83
CA ILE A 63 7.46 2.76 -9.78
C ILE A 63 6.48 3.33 -10.83
N LYS A 64 6.74 4.54 -11.34
CA LYS A 64 5.77 5.33 -12.12
C LYS A 64 5.26 4.58 -13.37
N GLY A 65 3.97 4.28 -13.40
CA GLY A 65 3.23 3.85 -14.60
C GLY A 65 3.17 2.33 -14.88
N ASN A 66 3.96 1.52 -14.18
CA ASN A 66 4.20 0.11 -14.58
C ASN A 66 3.18 -0.92 -14.04
N ALA A 67 2.16 -0.50 -13.29
CA ALA A 67 1.18 -1.39 -12.68
C ALA A 67 -0.25 -0.83 -12.70
N ASP A 68 -1.22 -1.73 -12.68
CA ASP A 68 -2.65 -1.40 -12.56
C ASP A 68 -3.02 -1.08 -11.12
N ILE A 69 -2.36 -1.75 -10.17
CA ILE A 69 -2.54 -1.56 -8.74
C ILE A 69 -1.16 -1.38 -8.10
N ILE A 70 -0.99 -0.36 -7.27
CA ILE A 70 0.23 -0.14 -6.48
C ILE A 70 -0.17 -0.05 -5.00
N VAL A 71 0.40 -0.91 -4.16
CA VAL A 71 0.08 -0.99 -2.73
C VAL A 71 1.33 -1.02 -1.86
N GLY A 72 1.22 -0.58 -0.61
CA GLY A 72 2.29 -0.78 0.36
C GLY A 72 2.43 0.30 1.40
N ASP A 73 3.50 0.21 2.18
CA ASP A 73 3.98 1.26 3.08
C ASP A 73 4.89 2.20 2.29
N PHE A 74 4.40 3.39 1.96
CA PHE A 74 5.14 4.39 1.20
C PHE A 74 6.01 5.28 2.09
N ASN A 75 5.77 5.28 3.41
CA ASN A 75 6.35 6.26 4.34
C ASN A 75 6.26 7.71 3.80
N ALA A 76 5.20 8.01 3.03
CA ALA A 76 4.97 9.28 2.34
C ALA A 76 3.48 9.39 1.97
N GLY A 77 2.97 10.61 1.81
CA GLY A 77 1.61 10.87 1.33
C GLY A 77 1.41 12.30 0.81
N ASP A 78 0.17 12.65 0.44
CA ASP A 78 -0.20 14.02 0.02
C ASP A 78 -0.63 14.88 1.22
N TYR A 79 0.35 15.23 2.07
CA TYR A 79 0.19 16.15 3.20
C TYR A 79 1.43 17.05 3.33
N LEU A 80 1.27 18.21 3.97
CA LEU A 80 2.23 19.32 3.93
C LEU A 80 3.64 18.93 4.41
N GLU A 81 3.74 18.09 5.42
CA GLU A 81 4.98 17.66 6.05
C GLU A 81 5.59 16.39 5.41
N SER A 82 5.02 15.88 4.32
CA SER A 82 5.53 14.71 3.62
C SER A 82 6.80 15.06 2.83
N GLU A 83 7.93 14.49 3.24
CA GLU A 83 9.25 14.74 2.62
C GLU A 83 9.31 14.39 1.12
N ASN A 84 8.41 13.54 0.63
CA ASN A 84 8.36 13.06 -0.75
C ASN A 84 7.01 13.36 -1.44
N ARG A 85 6.34 14.43 -1.01
CA ARG A 85 5.00 14.82 -1.50
C ARG A 85 4.95 14.98 -3.02
N ASP A 86 5.95 15.61 -3.62
CA ASP A 86 6.01 15.84 -5.07
C ASP A 86 6.06 14.53 -5.86
N ILE A 87 6.81 13.54 -5.37
CA ILE A 87 6.91 12.22 -6.00
C ILE A 87 5.62 11.44 -5.82
N PHE A 88 5.06 11.46 -4.61
CA PHE A 88 3.75 10.87 -4.34
C PHE A 88 2.70 11.42 -5.31
N ASN A 89 2.70 12.74 -5.50
CA ASN A 89 1.79 13.41 -6.43
C ASN A 89 2.07 13.05 -7.89
N SER A 90 3.32 12.73 -8.25
CA SER A 90 3.63 12.23 -9.60
C SER A 90 3.02 10.86 -9.91
N ILE A 91 2.74 10.03 -8.89
CA ILE A 91 2.03 8.75 -9.05
C ILE A 91 0.54 9.03 -9.36
N LEU A 92 -0.04 10.08 -8.76
CA LEU A 92 -1.44 10.49 -8.98
C LEU A 92 -1.74 10.93 -10.42
N GLU A 93 -0.73 11.20 -11.25
CA GLU A 93 -0.93 11.58 -12.65
C GLU A 93 -1.71 10.51 -13.45
N ASN A 94 -1.44 9.22 -13.18
CA ASN A 94 -2.06 8.09 -13.90
C ASN A 94 -2.90 7.18 -12.99
N HIS A 95 -2.91 7.45 -11.69
CA HIS A 95 -3.55 6.63 -10.67
C HIS A 95 -4.42 7.46 -9.74
N VAL A 96 -5.39 6.81 -9.10
CA VAL A 96 -6.18 7.36 -8.00
C VAL A 96 -5.75 6.67 -6.72
N CYS A 97 -5.35 7.45 -5.72
CA CYS A 97 -5.13 6.93 -4.37
C CYS A 97 -6.49 6.71 -3.69
N ILE A 98 -6.89 5.45 -3.53
CA ILE A 98 -8.17 5.11 -2.90
C ILE A 98 -8.05 5.04 -1.38
N CYS A 99 -6.84 4.84 -0.84
CA CYS A 99 -6.59 4.80 0.59
C CYS A 99 -5.77 6.01 1.04
N ASN A 100 -6.46 7.05 1.52
CA ASN A 100 -5.85 8.24 2.12
C ASN A 100 -6.33 8.43 3.58
N SER A 101 -6.36 7.35 4.34
CA SER A 101 -6.82 7.33 5.73
C SER A 101 -5.72 6.79 6.66
N PRO A 102 -5.79 7.08 7.98
CA PRO A 102 -4.70 6.72 8.87
C PRO A 102 -4.56 5.20 9.02
N THR A 103 -3.36 4.71 8.75
CA THR A 103 -3.04 3.27 8.65
C THR A 103 -1.93 2.86 9.62
N LYS A 104 -1.19 3.80 10.20
CA LYS A 104 -0.19 3.52 11.24
C LYS A 104 -0.49 4.24 12.55
N ARG A 105 -0.21 3.57 13.66
CA ARG A 105 -0.21 4.11 15.02
C ARG A 105 1.20 4.52 15.40
N VAL A 106 1.35 5.74 15.90
CA VAL A 106 2.58 6.19 16.55
C VAL A 106 2.34 6.19 18.06
N LEU A 107 3.05 5.32 18.76
CA LEU A 107 2.92 5.14 20.21
C LEU A 107 4.07 5.84 20.95
N SER A 108 3.81 6.30 22.17
CA SER A 108 4.84 6.78 23.09
C SER A 108 5.68 5.61 23.62
N LYS A 109 6.78 5.93 24.33
CA LYS A 109 7.60 4.90 24.99
C LYS A 109 6.81 4.10 26.02
N GLU A 110 5.75 4.70 26.57
CA GLU A 110 4.82 4.11 27.54
C GLU A 110 3.64 3.39 26.86
N GLY A 111 3.66 3.26 25.53
CA GLY A 111 2.63 2.56 24.75
C GLY A 111 1.34 3.37 24.52
N LYS A 112 1.31 4.67 24.85
CA LYS A 112 0.13 5.52 24.62
C LYS A 112 0.07 6.00 23.17
N LEU A 113 -1.12 6.00 22.57
CA LEU A 113 -1.29 6.53 21.22
C LEU A 113 -1.00 8.04 21.20
N ILE A 114 0.02 8.45 20.43
CA ILE A 114 0.36 9.86 20.20
C ILE A 114 -0.43 10.39 19.00
N ARG A 115 -0.36 9.69 17.87
CA ARG A 115 -1.04 10.06 16.64
C ARG A 115 -1.23 8.85 15.73
N LYS A 116 -2.08 9.01 14.71
CA LYS A 116 -2.15 8.09 13.58
C LYS A 116 -1.63 8.79 12.32
N THR A 117 -1.07 8.04 11.38
CA THR A 117 -0.48 8.58 10.14
C THR A 117 -0.98 7.82 8.92
N CYS A 118 -1.18 8.55 7.81
CA CYS A 118 -1.53 7.99 6.50
C CYS A 118 -0.25 7.76 5.71
N ILE A 119 0.31 6.56 5.78
CA ILE A 119 1.57 6.23 5.07
C ILE A 119 1.50 4.94 4.27
N ASP A 120 0.54 4.07 4.59
CA ASP A 120 0.16 2.95 3.73
C ASP A 120 -0.90 3.41 2.73
N HIS A 121 -0.69 3.11 1.46
CA HIS A 121 -1.57 3.57 0.38
C HIS A 121 -1.92 2.46 -0.60
N VAL A 122 -3.04 2.66 -1.29
CA VAL A 122 -3.49 1.85 -2.43
C VAL A 122 -3.79 2.79 -3.57
N PHE A 123 -3.07 2.63 -4.66
CA PHE A 123 -3.24 3.37 -5.91
C PHE A 123 -3.79 2.44 -6.98
N ILE A 124 -4.82 2.89 -7.68
CA ILE A 124 -5.45 2.18 -8.79
C ILE A 124 -5.29 3.02 -10.05
N ARG A 125 -4.84 2.42 -11.15
CA ARG A 125 -4.74 3.08 -12.45
C ARG A 125 -6.11 3.64 -12.82
N GLN A 126 -6.16 4.88 -13.34
CA GLN A 126 -7.43 5.61 -13.54
C GLN A 126 -8.50 4.80 -14.30
N CYS A 127 -8.11 4.07 -15.35
CA CYS A 127 -9.04 3.23 -16.13
C CYS A 127 -9.58 2.01 -15.38
N CYS A 128 -9.03 1.67 -14.22
CA CYS A 128 -9.42 0.52 -13.41
C CYS A 128 -10.15 0.90 -12.11
N VAL A 129 -10.30 2.18 -11.80
CA VAL A 129 -10.85 2.64 -10.50
C VAL A 129 -12.27 2.11 -10.27
N THR A 130 -13.09 2.05 -11.32
CA THR A 130 -14.48 1.53 -11.24
C THR A 130 -14.55 0.04 -10.93
N LYS A 131 -13.46 -0.71 -11.07
CA LYS A 131 -13.35 -2.12 -10.69
C LYS A 131 -13.04 -2.31 -9.21
N CYS A 132 -12.70 -1.23 -8.49
CA CYS A 132 -12.33 -1.31 -7.10
C CYS A 132 -13.50 -0.97 -6.17
N SER A 133 -13.71 -1.78 -5.14
CA SER A 133 -14.78 -1.57 -4.16
C SER A 133 -14.37 -2.05 -2.76
N GLU A 134 -15.23 -1.79 -1.76
CA GLU A 134 -15.10 -2.33 -0.40
C GLU A 134 -13.74 -2.07 0.29
N LEU A 135 -13.14 -0.90 0.07
CA LEU A 135 -11.94 -0.50 0.81
C LEU A 135 -12.24 -0.44 2.32
N LYS A 136 -11.41 -1.12 3.10
CA LYS A 136 -11.53 -1.18 4.57
C LYS A 136 -10.16 -1.19 5.23
N ILE A 137 -10.03 -0.40 6.29
CA ILE A 137 -8.90 -0.42 7.22
C ILE A 137 -9.35 -1.16 8.48
N HIS A 138 -8.62 -2.20 8.88
CA HIS A 138 -8.97 -3.06 9.99
C HIS A 138 -8.32 -2.59 11.30
N GLU A 139 -8.79 -1.46 11.84
CA GLU A 139 -8.22 -0.86 13.06
C GLU A 139 -8.29 -1.75 14.32
N ASN A 140 -9.13 -2.77 14.29
CA ASN A 140 -9.27 -3.76 15.37
C ASN A 140 -8.18 -4.83 15.36
N ILE A 141 -7.36 -4.92 14.31
CA ILE A 141 -6.24 -5.88 14.20
C ILE A 141 -4.96 -5.19 14.68
N LEU A 142 -4.44 -5.62 15.83
CA LEU A 142 -3.35 -4.92 16.54
C LEU A 142 -2.00 -5.65 16.55
N TYR A 143 -1.77 -6.56 15.59
CA TYR A 143 -0.52 -7.33 15.52
C TYR A 143 0.72 -6.47 15.18
N SER A 144 0.54 -5.34 14.50
CA SER A 144 1.57 -4.35 14.14
C SER A 144 1.20 -2.95 14.64
N ASP A 145 2.14 -2.01 14.60
CA ASP A 145 1.82 -0.58 14.61
C ASP A 145 1.06 -0.14 13.35
N HIS A 146 1.08 -0.91 12.26
CA HIS A 146 0.25 -0.71 11.07
C HIS A 146 -1.06 -1.52 11.09
N TYR A 147 -2.13 -0.93 10.57
CA TYR A 147 -3.43 -1.56 10.36
C TYR A 147 -3.51 -2.17 8.96
N PRO A 148 -4.01 -3.42 8.83
CA PRO A 148 -4.23 -4.03 7.53
C PRO A 148 -5.25 -3.25 6.69
N ILE A 149 -4.97 -3.14 5.39
CA ILE A 149 -5.90 -2.62 4.39
C ILE A 149 -6.40 -3.80 3.55
N THR A 150 -7.70 -3.81 3.25
CA THR A 150 -8.31 -4.70 2.26
C THR A 150 -9.18 -3.91 1.30
N PHE A 151 -9.29 -4.40 0.07
CA PHE A 151 -10.25 -3.92 -0.92
C PHE A 151 -10.61 -5.09 -1.84
N LYS A 152 -11.71 -4.95 -2.59
CA LYS A 152 -12.08 -5.86 -3.67
C LYS A 152 -11.72 -5.24 -5.00
N PHE A 153 -11.31 -6.09 -5.93
CA PHE A 153 -11.01 -5.72 -7.29
C PHE A 153 -11.65 -6.72 -8.26
N ASP A 154 -12.53 -6.22 -9.11
CA ASP A 154 -13.28 -7.00 -10.10
C ASP A 154 -12.44 -7.20 -11.36
N ILE A 155 -12.20 -8.46 -11.71
CA ILE A 155 -11.33 -8.84 -12.83
C ILE A 155 -12.16 -9.01 -14.10
#